data_AF-A0A510Y9S6-F1
#
_entry.id   AF-A0A510Y9S6-F1
#
_cell.length_a   1.000
_cell.length_b   1.000
_cell.length_c   1.000
_cell.angle_alpha   90.00
_cell.angle_beta   90.00
_cell.angle_gamma   90.00
#
_symmetry.space_group_name_H-M   'P 1'
#
loop_
_entity.id
_entity.type
_entity.pdbx_description
1 polymer ?
#
loop_
_entity_poly.entity_id
_entity_poly.type
_entity_poly.pdbx_seq_one_letter_code
_entity_poly.pdbx_strand_id
1 'polypeptide(L)'
;MEEHSVTNESEGDFTIQSKGSIAIKQASKYLKDNVKKVDGYINSGIDKLPVGSERKKTWKAAISVVGIANVMDHYVGIVSSVEEAMTNAIVDTTPIPKWAASGISKTVTFFLPI
;
A
#
# COMPACT_ATOMS: atom_id res chain seq x y z
N MET A 1 -41.13 37.75 -11.45
CA MET A 1 -39.95 37.21 -12.17
C MET A 1 -38.74 37.89 -11.57
N GLU A 2 -37.86 37.28 -10.80
CA GLU A 2 -37.74 35.93 -10.24
C GLU A 2 -36.84 36.11 -9.00
N GLU A 3 -37.15 35.36 -7.94
CA GLU A 3 -36.49 35.43 -6.65
C GLU A 3 -35.05 34.90 -6.71
N HIS A 4 -34.14 35.63 -6.08
CA HIS A 4 -32.84 35.10 -5.67
C HIS A 4 -33.08 33.97 -4.65
N SER A 5 -32.76 32.72 -5.03
CA SER A 5 -32.54 31.65 -4.05
C SER A 5 -31.07 31.26 -4.07
N VAL A 6 -30.41 31.66 -2.98
CA VAL A 6 -29.13 31.15 -2.53
C VAL A 6 -29.42 29.87 -1.73
N THR A 7 -28.51 28.91 -1.85
CA THR A 7 -28.30 27.72 -1.00
C THR A 7 -29.37 26.62 -0.99
N ASN A 8 -28.98 25.45 -1.50
CA ASN A 8 -28.67 24.38 -0.55
C ASN A 8 -27.53 23.51 -1.10
N GLU A 9 -26.37 23.69 -0.47
CA GLU A 9 -25.22 22.81 -0.58
C GLU A 9 -25.67 21.40 -0.18
N SER A 10 -25.77 20.49 -1.15
CA SER A 10 -25.48 19.09 -0.87
C SER A 10 -24.07 18.81 -1.36
N GLU A 11 -23.10 19.47 -0.73
CA GLU A 11 -21.80 18.85 -0.50
C GLU A 11 -22.09 17.62 0.37
N GLY A 12 -22.50 16.54 -0.29
CA GLY A 12 -22.54 15.23 0.32
C GLY A 12 -21.14 15.01 0.85
N ASP A 13 -21.04 14.96 2.17
CA ASP A 13 -19.89 14.56 2.96
C ASP A 13 -19.16 13.41 2.25
N PHE A 14 -18.23 13.76 1.35
CA PHE A 14 -17.39 12.81 0.63
C PHE A 14 -16.21 12.46 1.55
N THR A 15 -16.52 12.13 2.81
CA THR A 15 -15.80 11.08 3.53
C THR A 15 -16.26 9.70 3.06
N ILE A 16 -16.69 9.58 1.79
CA ILE A 16 -16.78 8.32 1.06
C ILE A 16 -15.36 7.76 1.01
N GLN A 17 -15.03 6.92 1.99
CA GLN A 17 -13.89 6.04 1.88
C GLN A 17 -14.15 5.20 0.63
N SER A 18 -13.51 5.56 -0.48
CA SER A 18 -13.57 4.79 -1.71
C SER A 18 -13.24 3.32 -1.39
N LYS A 19 -13.75 2.37 -2.17
CA LYS A 19 -13.43 0.94 -1.96
C LYS A 19 -11.91 0.72 -1.86
N GLY A 20 -11.13 1.50 -2.61
CA GLY A 20 -9.66 1.55 -2.53
C GLY A 20 -9.15 2.01 -1.16
N SER A 21 -9.64 3.15 -0.64
CA SER A 21 -9.28 3.66 0.69
C SER A 21 -9.58 2.65 1.81
N ILE A 22 -10.72 1.95 1.73
CA ILE A 22 -11.09 0.91 2.70
C ILE A 22 -10.11 -0.27 2.60
N ALA A 23 -9.84 -0.75 1.38
CA ALA A 23 -8.92 -1.86 1.16
C ALA A 23 -7.49 -1.54 1.63
N ILE A 24 -7.01 -0.31 1.43
CA ILE A 24 -5.69 0.14 1.90
C ILE A 24 -5.62 0.10 3.42
N LYS A 25 -6.64 0.60 4.14
CA LYS A 25 -6.71 0.53 5.61
C LYS A 25 -6.76 -0.91 6.13
N GLN A 26 -7.52 -1.78 5.46
CA GLN A 26 -7.60 -3.19 5.84
C GLN A 26 -6.27 -3.91 5.62
N ALA A 27 -5.61 -3.64 4.48
CA ALA A 27 -4.30 -4.17 4.18
C ALA A 27 -3.24 -3.69 5.18
N SER A 28 -3.17 -2.38 5.47
CA SER A 28 -2.20 -1.83 6.43
C SER A 28 -2.41 -2.42 7.83
N LYS A 29 -3.67 -2.59 8.27
CA LYS A 29 -4.00 -3.28 9.50
C LYS A 29 -3.55 -4.74 9.48
N TYR A 30 -3.87 -5.49 8.42
CA TYR A 30 -3.46 -6.89 8.30
C TYR A 30 -1.94 -7.05 8.37
N LEU A 31 -1.19 -6.14 7.71
CA LEU A 31 0.27 -6.12 7.76
C LEU A 31 0.79 -5.96 9.20
N LYS A 32 0.24 -5.01 9.97
CA LYS A 32 0.60 -4.76 11.37
C LYS A 32 0.27 -5.96 12.26
N ASP A 33 -0.86 -6.61 12.03
CA ASP A 33 -1.31 -7.75 12.84
C ASP A 33 -0.59 -9.06 12.48
N ASN A 34 -0.04 -9.18 11.25
CA ASN A 34 0.51 -10.43 10.70
C ASN A 34 1.96 -10.30 10.23
N VAL A 35 2.76 -9.46 10.90
CA VAL A 35 4.14 -9.10 10.50
C VAL A 35 4.98 -10.30 10.03
N LYS A 36 5.07 -11.37 10.84
CA LYS A 36 5.88 -12.56 10.50
C LYS A 36 5.42 -13.25 9.22
N LYS A 37 4.11 -13.31 9.00
CA LYS A 37 3.51 -13.97 7.83
C LYS A 37 3.76 -13.13 6.57
N VAL A 38 3.58 -11.81 6.66
CA VAL A 38 3.84 -10.89 5.56
C VAL A 38 5.34 -10.83 5.23
N ASP A 39 6.21 -10.90 6.23
CA ASP A 39 7.66 -10.98 6.01
C ASP A 39 8.02 -12.17 5.10
N GLY A 40 7.39 -13.32 5.31
CA GLY A 40 7.50 -14.48 4.42
C GLY A 40 7.06 -14.19 2.98
N TYR A 41 5.97 -13.44 2.78
CA TYR A 41 5.49 -13.05 1.46
C TYR A 41 6.43 -12.07 0.76
N ILE A 42 6.95 -11.09 1.50
CA ILE A 42 7.94 -10.14 1.00
C ILE A 42 9.22 -10.87 0.59
N ASN A 43 9.72 -11.76 1.45
CA ASN A 43 10.89 -12.58 1.16
C ASN A 43 10.69 -13.40 -0.12
N SER A 44 9.52 -14.03 -0.28
CA SER A 44 9.16 -14.75 -1.51
C SER A 44 9.11 -13.83 -2.73
N GLY A 45 8.55 -12.63 -2.59
CA GLY A 45 8.53 -11.61 -3.63
C GLY A 45 9.93 -11.21 -4.10
N ILE A 46 10.84 -10.97 -3.15
CA ILE A 46 12.25 -10.63 -3.44
C ILE A 46 12.97 -11.81 -4.09
N ASP A 47 12.74 -13.04 -3.64
CA ASP A 47 13.41 -14.22 -4.17
C ASP A 47 13.04 -14.51 -5.63
N LYS A 48 11.86 -14.10 -6.07
CA LYS A 48 11.40 -14.19 -7.47
C LYS A 48 12.01 -13.13 -8.38
N LEU A 49 12.63 -12.07 -7.86
CA LEU A 49 13.21 -11.02 -8.68
C LEU A 49 14.51 -11.50 -9.37
N PRO A 50 14.75 -11.12 -10.64
CA PRO A 50 15.94 -11.52 -11.40
C PRO A 50 17.15 -10.65 -11.03
N VAL A 51 17.55 -10.66 -9.76
CA VAL A 51 18.71 -9.92 -9.24
C VAL A 51 19.64 -10.84 -8.44
N GLY A 52 20.90 -10.43 -8.31
CA GLY A 52 21.91 -11.17 -7.54
C GLY A 52 21.55 -11.34 -6.07
N SER A 53 22.06 -12.41 -5.46
CA SER A 53 21.80 -12.80 -4.06
C SER A 53 22.15 -11.72 -3.04
N GLU A 54 23.25 -10.99 -3.26
CA GLU A 54 23.66 -9.87 -2.39
C GLU A 54 22.60 -8.77 -2.37
N ARG A 55 22.08 -8.39 -3.55
CA ARG A 55 21.03 -7.38 -3.65
C ARG A 55 19.73 -7.84 -2.97
N LYS A 56 19.37 -9.12 -3.13
CA LYS A 56 18.23 -9.72 -2.41
C LYS A 56 18.42 -9.62 -0.90
N LYS A 57 19.60 -9.97 -0.39
CA LYS A 57 19.91 -9.88 1.04
C LYS A 57 19.79 -8.46 1.56
N THR A 58 20.34 -7.48 0.84
CA THR A 58 20.21 -6.06 1.18
C THR A 58 18.76 -5.61 1.23
N TRP A 59 17.94 -6.00 0.25
CA TRP A 59 16.53 -5.63 0.21
C TRP A 59 15.70 -6.28 1.31
N LYS A 60 15.96 -7.56 1.63
CA LYS A 60 15.33 -8.26 2.76
C LYS A 60 15.64 -7.57 4.09
N ALA A 61 16.88 -7.11 4.27
CA ALA A 61 17.28 -6.40 5.48
C ALA A 61 16.73 -4.96 5.56
N ALA A 62 16.48 -4.31 4.41
CA ALA A 62 15.99 -2.94 4.37
C ALA A 62 14.48 -2.82 4.65
N ILE A 63 13.71 -3.88 4.37
CA ILE A 63 12.26 -3.83 4.52
C ILE A 63 11.83 -4.01 5.98
N SER A 64 10.96 -3.11 6.43
CA SER A 64 10.18 -3.26 7.66
C SER A 64 8.69 -3.35 7.30
N VAL A 65 8.04 -4.48 7.58
CA VAL A 65 6.59 -4.65 7.34
C VAL A 65 5.77 -3.57 8.05
N VAL A 66 6.12 -3.26 9.30
CA VAL A 66 5.44 -2.22 10.08
C VAL A 66 5.70 -0.83 9.48
N GLY A 67 6.93 -0.57 9.02
CA GLY A 67 7.28 0.67 8.33
C GLY A 67 6.46 0.87 7.05
N ILE A 68 6.37 -0.16 6.21
CA ILE A 68 5.53 -0.17 5.01
C ILE A 68 4.07 0.09 5.38
N ALA A 69 3.54 -0.63 6.37
CA ALA A 69 2.14 -0.50 6.76
C ALA A 69 1.77 0.90 7.27
N ASN A 70 2.68 1.55 8.00
CA ASN A 70 2.47 2.93 8.46
C ASN A 70 2.46 3.92 7.30
N VAL A 71 3.36 3.76 6.33
CA VAL A 71 3.40 4.64 5.14
C VAL A 71 2.24 4.37 4.19
N MET A 72 1.73 3.14 4.12
CA MET A 72 0.52 2.83 3.34
C MET A 72 -0.70 3.67 3.78
N ASP A 73 -0.82 3.99 5.08
CA ASP A 73 -1.93 4.81 5.58
C ASP A 73 -1.90 6.25 5.01
N HIS A 74 -0.72 6.76 4.62
CA HIS A 74 -0.60 8.07 3.95
C HIS A 74 -1.25 8.09 2.56
N TYR A 75 -1.38 6.92 1.92
CA TYR A 75 -1.92 6.82 0.56
C TYR A 75 -3.44 6.60 0.53
N VAL A 76 -4.11 6.52 1.68
CA VAL A 76 -5.57 6.42 1.79
C VAL A 76 -6.21 7.67 1.20
N GLY A 77 -7.09 7.49 0.20
CA GLY A 77 -7.74 8.60 -0.51
C GLY A 77 -6.87 9.28 -1.57
N ILE A 78 -5.58 8.92 -1.66
CA ILE A 78 -4.65 9.42 -2.68
C ILE A 78 -4.58 8.43 -3.85
N VAL A 79 -4.44 7.14 -3.55
CA VAL A 79 -4.38 6.08 -4.56
C VAL A 79 -5.60 5.17 -4.48
N SER A 80 -5.84 4.43 -5.57
CA SER A 80 -7.07 3.62 -5.72
C SER A 80 -6.89 2.14 -5.39
N SER A 81 -5.66 1.67 -5.16
CA SER A 81 -5.37 0.24 -4.95
C SER A 81 -4.32 -0.01 -3.87
N VAL A 82 -4.43 -1.19 -3.23
CA VAL A 82 -3.47 -1.67 -2.23
C VAL A 82 -2.09 -1.92 -2.83
N GLU A 83 -2.02 -2.43 -4.05
CA GLU A 83 -0.75 -2.69 -4.74
C GLU A 83 0.03 -1.40 -4.99
N GLU A 84 -0.65 -0.34 -5.43
CA GLU A 84 -0.02 0.96 -5.65
C GLU A 84 0.42 1.61 -4.33
N ALA A 85 -0.44 1.58 -3.31
CA ALA A 85 -0.10 2.08 -1.98
C ALA A 85 1.13 1.36 -1.40
N MET A 86 1.19 0.03 -1.51
CA MET A 86 2.32 -0.77 -1.04
C MET A 86 3.59 -0.51 -1.87
N THR A 87 3.45 -0.38 -3.20
CA THR A 87 4.59 -0.08 -4.09
C THR A 87 5.23 1.24 -3.69
N ASN A 88 4.42 2.29 -3.52
CA ASN A 88 4.93 3.60 -3.13
C ASN A 88 5.49 3.57 -1.70
N ALA A 89 4.83 2.89 -0.77
CA ALA A 89 5.33 2.74 0.60
C ALA A 89 6.69 2.02 0.66
N ILE A 90 6.92 0.99 -0.16
CA ILE A 90 8.23 0.32 -0.26
C ILE A 90 9.28 1.29 -0.82
N VAL A 91 8.96 2.03 -1.87
CA VAL A 91 9.89 3.01 -2.47
C VAL A 91 10.26 4.11 -1.49
N ASP A 92 9.30 4.61 -0.70
CA ASP A 92 9.52 5.69 0.25
C ASP A 92 10.33 5.27 1.47
N THR A 93 10.25 3.99 1.85
CA THR A 93 10.87 3.47 3.08
C THR A 93 12.19 2.74 2.84
N THR A 94 12.56 2.48 1.58
CA THR A 94 13.70 1.62 1.24
C THR A 94 14.44 2.10 -0.01
N PRO A 95 15.70 1.68 -0.24
CA PRO A 95 16.41 1.96 -1.49
C PRO A 95 15.96 1.05 -2.66
N ILE A 96 14.80 0.40 -2.57
CA ILE A 96 14.31 -0.54 -3.58
C ILE A 96 13.69 0.25 -4.75
N PRO A 97 14.14 0.04 -6.00
CA PRO A 97 13.59 0.77 -7.14
C PRO A 97 12.14 0.33 -7.42
N LYS A 98 11.35 1.25 -7.98
CA LYS A 98 9.89 1.07 -8.20
C LYS A 98 9.51 -0.22 -8.93
N TRP A 99 10.28 -0.66 -9.92
CA TRP A 99 10.00 -1.91 -10.66
C TRP A 99 10.06 -3.15 -9.74
N ALA A 100 11.02 -3.17 -8.80
CA ALA A 100 11.19 -4.26 -7.84
C ALA A 100 10.12 -4.16 -6.73
N ALA A 101 9.86 -2.95 -6.24
CA ALA A 101 8.79 -2.67 -5.28
C ALA A 101 7.41 -3.12 -5.80
N SER A 102 7.13 -2.88 -7.09
CA SER A 102 5.89 -3.36 -7.73
C SER A 102 5.83 -4.90 -7.78
N GLY A 103 6.93 -5.57 -8.13
CA GLY A 103 6.99 -7.04 -8.12
C GLY A 103 6.78 -7.66 -6.72
N ILE A 104 7.35 -7.03 -5.70
CA ILE A 104 7.14 -7.42 -4.29
C ILE A 104 5.68 -7.19 -3.90
N SER A 105 5.14 -6.00 -4.19
CA SER A 105 3.76 -5.62 -3.85
C SER A 105 2.75 -6.58 -4.46
N LYS A 106 2.87 -6.90 -5.76
CA LYS A 106 2.03 -7.92 -6.43
C LYS A 106 2.05 -9.27 -5.72
N THR A 107 3.23 -9.69 -5.27
CA THR A 107 3.37 -10.96 -4.56
C THR A 107 2.68 -10.91 -3.20
N VAL A 108 2.86 -9.82 -2.44
CA VAL A 108 2.22 -9.67 -1.13
C VAL A 108 0.71 -9.56 -1.27
N THR A 109 0.20 -8.71 -2.17
CA THR A 109 -1.25 -8.50 -2.37
C THR A 109 -1.95 -9.76 -2.82
N PHE A 110 -1.30 -10.61 -3.63
CA PHE A 110 -1.84 -11.93 -3.99
C PHE A 110 -2.13 -12.83 -2.78
N PHE A 111 -1.39 -12.67 -1.67
CA PHE A 111 -1.57 -13.45 -0.45
C PHE A 111 -2.35 -12.71 0.66
N LEU A 112 -2.82 -11.49 0.41
CA LEU A 112 -3.65 -10.77 1.38
C LEU A 112 -5.11 -11.25 1.31
N PRO A 113 -5.75 -11.51 2.46
CA PRO A 113 -7.16 -11.89 2.51
C PRO A 113 -8.05 -10.63 2.53
N ILE A 114 -8.08 -9.88 1.42
CA ILE A 114 -8.79 -8.60 1.27
C ILE A 114 -9.66 -8.57 0.01
#